data_AF-A0A653C9U2-F1
#
_entry.id   AF-A0A653C9U2-F1
#
_cell.length_a   1.000
_cell.length_b   1.000
_cell.length_c   1.000
_cell.angle_alpha   90.00
_cell.angle_beta   90.00
_cell.angle_gamma   90.00
#
_symmetry.space_group_name_H-M   'P 1'
#
loop_
_entity.id
_entity.type
_entity.pdbx_description
1 polymer ?
#
loop_
_entity_poly.entity_id
_entity_poly.type
_entity_poly.pdbx_seq_one_letter_code
_entity_poly.pdbx_strand_id
1 'polypeptide(L)'
;MPPGTQARLVCEWPDLSLGEIVTVIRYESTQGYLVRTNANQEELWVPAHVLSNHSRKPWSFRFRKTSRRSIDANANQEGTSTGPLPEFCDRLKDITVQSGTKVILKCRVKNCGQSTKYSWKKLEPSLCVLRNGRFVLGDNDEGVATLCIENVKCSDSGTYSFTLTNQCGSTTSTAVLTVTNSYPPQPEPKIQNITCSSVTLEWEPAIEDNQVLVEYCKLGSGEWISPNKNQPVKTHMFTVENLIPGETYSFRTISIQNNVASLPSVAVTLPVAENLRWQQEQFKRRYVELEEIDRGRFSVVRLARDRGTGMEVALKQVTRRKQSHEVTQAEYSLLAGMQHINIIRSLALFDNAPLPGIDTIVLELVKGPLLLKYICEQDEITEDDVRCYIRQLISSLNWLHSNNIAHLDLKPENVMVDLSNSTPILKLVDFGDSVNTTKNVILPPACLEFASPELVLGQPVGKHTDCWATGVFLYVLLSGVSPFLDDSMEETTANILKCDYCFPEEYFAEISDQAKDLIRKLLVIAPAQRLDMLKCLEHSWMTEHHSATVIPSSRLKTFMHRRHPMNVSTTPTTPTYYDDSVSHL
;
A
#
# COMPACT_ATOMS: atom_id res chain seq x y z
N MET A 1 22.09 2.15 -7.96
CA MET A 1 22.77 3.05 -7.00
C MET A 1 23.51 4.11 -7.80
N PRO A 2 23.43 5.40 -7.44
CA PRO A 2 24.13 6.45 -8.18
C PRO A 2 25.66 6.35 -8.05
N PRO A 3 26.44 6.83 -9.04
CA PRO A 3 27.89 6.98 -8.94
C PRO A 3 28.33 7.67 -7.64
N GLY A 4 29.37 7.16 -6.99
CA GLY A 4 29.88 7.60 -5.70
C GLY A 4 29.23 6.93 -4.48
N THR A 5 28.21 6.09 -4.66
CA THR A 5 27.58 5.35 -3.56
C THR A 5 28.50 4.27 -3.02
N GLN A 6 28.69 4.22 -1.70
CA GLN A 6 29.31 3.06 -1.05
C GLN A 6 28.28 1.92 -0.90
N ALA A 7 28.59 0.79 -1.52
CA ALA A 7 27.76 -0.40 -1.51
C ALA A 7 28.51 -1.53 -0.80
N ARG A 8 27.78 -2.40 -0.11
CA ARG A 8 28.31 -3.56 0.57
C ARG A 8 27.98 -4.82 -0.22
N LEU A 9 28.95 -5.71 -0.41
CA LEU A 9 28.70 -7.02 -1.01
C LEU A 9 27.79 -7.86 -0.13
N VAL A 10 26.75 -8.45 -0.72
CA VAL A 10 25.78 -9.33 -0.05
C VAL A 10 25.98 -10.82 -0.34
N CYS A 11 26.89 -11.15 -1.25
CA CYS A 11 27.38 -12.49 -1.52
C CYS A 11 28.87 -12.41 -1.88
N GLU A 12 29.58 -13.53 -1.84
CA GLU A 12 30.96 -13.61 -2.33
C GLU A 12 31.01 -13.39 -3.85
N TRP A 13 32.06 -12.73 -4.33
CA TRP A 13 32.29 -12.47 -5.75
C TRP A 13 33.79 -12.61 -6.05
N PRO A 14 34.22 -12.99 -7.27
CA PRO A 14 35.64 -13.10 -7.58
C PRO A 14 36.42 -11.85 -7.12
N ASP A 15 37.47 -12.08 -6.34
CA ASP A 15 38.36 -11.08 -5.75
C ASP A 15 37.71 -10.11 -4.73
N LEU A 16 36.48 -10.38 -4.28
CA LEU A 16 35.75 -9.59 -3.29
C LEU A 16 35.04 -10.45 -2.24
N SER A 17 35.28 -10.16 -0.96
CA SER A 17 34.67 -10.92 0.14
C SER A 17 33.27 -10.44 0.50
N LEU A 18 32.43 -11.36 1.00
CA LEU A 18 31.11 -11.02 1.56
C LEU A 18 31.26 -9.91 2.62
N GLY A 19 30.47 -8.85 2.49
CA GLY A 19 30.48 -7.71 3.41
C GLY A 19 31.52 -6.63 3.11
N GLU A 20 32.35 -6.80 2.08
CA GLU A 20 33.31 -5.79 1.65
C GLU A 20 32.60 -4.55 1.08
N ILE A 21 33.16 -3.35 1.35
CA ILE A 21 32.58 -2.08 0.91
C ILE A 21 33.31 -1.62 -0.35
N VAL A 22 32.53 -1.39 -1.40
CA VAL A 22 33.00 -0.92 -2.71
C VAL A 22 32.31 0.39 -3.09
N THR A 23 32.96 1.19 -3.91
CA THR A 23 32.40 2.47 -4.38
C THR A 23 31.88 2.30 -5.80
N VAL A 24 30.59 2.58 -6.02
CA VAL A 24 29.96 2.50 -7.34
C VAL A 24 30.49 3.62 -8.24
N ILE A 25 31.07 3.28 -9.39
CA ILE A 25 31.55 4.26 -10.38
C ILE A 25 30.44 4.56 -11.40
N ARG A 26 29.86 3.51 -11.99
CA ARG A 26 28.78 3.64 -13.00
C ARG A 26 27.98 2.35 -13.12
N TYR A 27 26.87 2.44 -13.85
CA TYR A 27 25.98 1.32 -14.12
C TYR A 27 25.79 1.16 -15.63
N GLU A 28 25.89 -0.07 -16.12
CA GLU A 28 25.59 -0.46 -17.49
C GLU A 28 24.58 -1.62 -17.49
N SER A 29 23.56 -1.54 -18.34
CA SER A 29 22.42 -2.46 -18.32
C SER A 29 22.77 -3.92 -18.66
N THR A 30 23.90 -4.15 -19.33
CA THR A 30 24.37 -5.48 -19.77
C THR A 30 25.40 -6.10 -18.82
N GLN A 31 26.15 -5.30 -18.06
CA GLN A 31 27.29 -5.76 -17.24
C GLN A 31 27.11 -5.51 -15.73
N GLY A 32 26.12 -4.71 -15.32
CA GLY A 32 25.85 -4.40 -13.92
C GLY A 32 26.52 -3.10 -13.45
N TYR A 33 27.07 -3.09 -12.23
CA TYR A 33 27.79 -1.94 -11.68
C TYR A 33 29.30 -2.11 -11.89
N LEU A 34 29.95 -1.06 -12.37
CA LEU A 34 31.40 -0.93 -12.24
C LEU A 34 31.68 -0.38 -10.85
N VAL A 35 32.42 -1.13 -10.04
CA VAL A 35 32.75 -0.77 -8.67
C VAL A 35 34.25 -0.70 -8.47
N ARG A 36 34.67 0.21 -7.58
CA ARG A 36 36.06 0.31 -7.13
C ARG A 36 36.23 -0.29 -5.74
N THR A 37 37.20 -1.18 -5.59
CA THR A 37 37.54 -1.75 -4.28
C THR A 37 38.19 -0.68 -3.40
N ASN A 38 37.80 -0.62 -2.12
CA ASN A 38 38.39 0.37 -1.21
C ASN A 38 39.83 0.01 -0.81
N ALA A 39 40.16 -1.28 -0.77
CA ALA A 39 41.48 -1.77 -0.37
C ALA A 39 42.56 -1.55 -1.45
N ASN A 40 42.28 -1.90 -2.70
CA ASN A 40 43.30 -1.96 -3.76
C ASN A 40 43.04 -0.95 -4.90
N GLN A 41 41.93 -0.20 -4.86
CA GLN A 41 41.50 0.73 -5.91
C GLN A 41 41.28 0.07 -7.28
N GLU A 42 41.14 -1.26 -7.34
CA GLU A 42 40.85 -1.98 -8.57
C GLU A 42 39.38 -1.82 -8.98
N GLU A 43 39.14 -1.77 -10.29
CA GLU A 43 37.80 -1.59 -10.86
C GLU A 43 37.31 -2.89 -11.48
N LEU A 44 36.17 -3.37 -10.98
CA LEU A 44 35.58 -4.65 -11.38
C LEU A 44 34.10 -4.48 -11.71
N TRP A 45 33.60 -5.30 -12.63
CA TRP A 45 32.17 -5.38 -12.91
C TRP A 45 31.50 -6.37 -11.97
N VAL A 46 30.43 -5.92 -11.31
CA VAL A 46 29.62 -6.73 -10.39
C VAL A 46 28.14 -6.62 -10.77
N PRO A 47 27.40 -7.74 -10.86
CA PRO A 47 25.96 -7.71 -11.10
C PRO A 47 25.19 -6.95 -10.02
N ALA A 48 24.04 -6.38 -10.38
CA ALA A 48 23.26 -5.53 -9.48
C ALA A 48 22.79 -6.22 -8.19
N HIS A 49 22.60 -7.55 -8.22
CA HIS A 49 22.17 -8.35 -7.07
C HIS A 49 23.28 -8.57 -6.04
N VAL A 50 24.56 -8.38 -6.40
CA VAL A 50 25.72 -8.59 -5.53
C VAL A 50 25.90 -7.45 -4.52
N LEU A 51 25.25 -6.30 -4.74
CA LEU A 51 25.44 -5.08 -3.95
C LEU A 51 24.20 -4.68 -3.16
N SER A 52 24.37 -4.40 -1.87
CA SER A 52 23.39 -3.70 -1.02
C SER A 52 23.85 -2.29 -0.67
N ASN A 53 22.90 -1.36 -0.52
CA ASN A 53 23.22 0.02 -0.19
C ASN A 53 23.59 0.14 1.29
N HIS A 54 24.81 0.59 1.60
CA HIS A 54 25.36 0.65 2.97
C HIS A 54 24.76 1.79 3.85
N SER A 55 23.71 2.48 3.38
CA SER A 55 23.18 3.68 4.06
C SER A 55 21.93 3.48 4.92
N ARG A 56 21.65 2.27 5.44
CA ARG A 56 20.59 2.06 6.45
C ARG A 56 21.15 1.46 7.75
N LYS A 57 21.42 2.32 8.75
CA LYS A 57 21.45 1.90 10.17
C LYS A 57 20.02 2.01 10.75
N PRO A 58 19.48 0.98 11.42
CA PRO A 58 18.17 1.06 12.07
C PRO A 58 18.24 1.90 13.35
N TRP A 59 17.26 2.77 13.55
CA TRP A 59 17.04 3.53 14.78
C TRP A 59 16.37 2.62 15.82
N SER A 60 16.98 2.45 17.00
CA SER A 60 16.35 1.75 18.13
C SER A 60 15.73 2.76 19.11
N PHE A 61 14.40 2.73 19.28
CA PHE A 61 13.71 3.41 20.38
C PHE A 61 13.67 2.50 21.62
N ARG A 62 14.22 2.95 22.75
CA ARG A 62 14.00 2.33 24.08
C ARG A 62 12.83 3.03 24.77
N PHE A 63 11.72 2.33 24.98
CA PHE A 63 10.69 2.75 25.94
C PHE A 63 11.19 2.46 27.37
N ARG A 64 11.31 3.50 28.22
CA ARG A 64 11.43 3.31 29.67
C ARG A 64 10.06 2.94 30.22
N LYS A 65 9.92 1.70 30.71
CA LYS A 65 8.76 1.25 31.50
C LYS A 65 8.61 2.12 32.76
N THR A 66 7.44 2.73 32.93
CA THR A 66 6.98 3.25 34.21
C THR A 66 6.64 2.07 35.13
N SER A 67 7.45 1.84 36.16
CA SER A 67 7.10 0.96 37.28
C SER A 67 6.51 1.79 38.41
N ARG A 68 5.26 1.50 38.79
CA ARG A 68 4.68 1.94 40.06
C ARG A 68 5.12 0.96 41.14
N ARG A 69 5.88 1.42 42.14
CA ARG A 69 5.80 0.92 43.52
C ARG A 69 5.96 2.09 44.50
N SER A 70 5.07 2.09 45.48
CA SER A 70 5.00 2.96 46.66
C SER A 70 6.27 2.92 47.51
N ILE A 71 6.58 4.02 48.20
CA ILE A 71 6.92 4.09 49.64
C ILE A 71 7.06 5.58 50.02
N ASP A 72 6.60 5.88 51.23
CA ASP A 72 6.51 7.17 51.90
C ASP A 72 7.82 7.93 52.15
N ALA A 73 7.65 9.25 52.30
CA ALA A 73 8.32 10.20 53.18
C ALA A 73 9.85 10.48 53.09
N ASN A 74 10.10 11.79 52.94
CA ASN A 74 11.22 12.63 53.38
C ASN A 74 12.47 12.86 52.50
N ALA A 75 12.59 14.16 52.16
CA ALA A 75 13.80 15.00 52.14
C ALA A 75 14.87 14.74 51.05
N ASN A 76 14.89 15.58 50.01
CA ASN A 76 15.70 16.80 50.01
C ASN A 76 15.52 17.61 48.71
N GLN A 77 15.58 18.93 48.88
CA GLN A 77 15.49 19.94 47.84
C GLN A 77 16.73 19.93 46.93
N GLU A 78 16.52 19.86 45.61
CA GLU A 78 17.35 20.55 44.62
C GLU A 78 16.40 21.27 43.65
N GLY A 79 16.65 22.56 43.44
CA GLY A 79 15.73 23.49 42.79
C GLY A 79 15.42 23.13 41.34
N THR A 80 14.13 22.94 41.05
CA THR A 80 13.61 22.89 39.67
C THR A 80 13.33 24.32 39.20
N SER A 81 14.04 24.76 38.16
CA SER A 81 13.79 26.03 37.48
C SER A 81 12.44 25.99 36.75
N THR A 82 11.44 26.65 37.31
CA THR A 82 10.10 26.79 36.74
C THR A 82 10.07 27.92 35.71
N GLY A 83 10.35 27.58 34.45
CA GLY A 83 10.18 28.47 33.30
C GLY A 83 9.29 27.84 32.20
N PRO A 84 8.67 28.64 31.33
CA PRO A 84 7.90 28.11 30.20
C PRO A 84 8.82 27.52 29.10
N LEU A 85 8.36 26.46 28.42
CA LEU A 85 9.02 25.88 27.24
C LEU A 85 9.06 26.94 26.10
N PRO A 86 10.09 26.98 25.24
CA PRO A 86 10.09 27.89 24.09
C PRO A 86 8.94 27.52 23.15
N GLU A 87 8.30 28.52 22.56
CA GLU A 87 7.11 28.30 21.72
C GLU A 87 7.22 29.07 20.39
N PHE A 88 6.72 28.46 19.32
CA PHE A 88 6.60 29.09 18.01
C PHE A 88 5.25 29.79 17.90
N CYS A 89 5.27 31.12 17.76
CA CYS A 89 4.09 31.90 17.38
C CYS A 89 3.76 31.69 15.89
N ASP A 90 4.80 31.69 15.05
CA ASP A 90 4.69 31.42 13.61
C ASP A 90 5.74 30.37 13.24
N ARG A 91 5.32 29.26 12.64
CA ARG A 91 6.22 28.18 12.21
C ARG A 91 6.84 28.47 10.83
N LEU A 92 7.88 27.70 10.48
CA LEU A 92 8.47 27.75 9.15
C LEU A 92 7.45 27.24 8.12
N LYS A 93 7.54 27.75 6.89
CA LYS A 93 6.68 27.37 5.77
C LYS A 93 7.53 26.88 4.62
N ASP A 94 7.02 25.91 3.87
CA ASP A 94 7.69 25.40 2.68
C ASP A 94 7.78 26.50 1.62
N ILE A 95 8.92 26.56 0.92
CA ILE A 95 9.19 27.59 -0.09
C ILE A 95 9.76 26.91 -1.33
N THR A 96 9.20 27.25 -2.50
CA THR A 96 9.81 26.92 -3.79
C THR A 96 10.34 28.19 -4.45
N VAL A 97 11.61 28.21 -4.83
CA VAL A 97 12.23 29.37 -5.49
C VAL A 97 13.02 28.97 -6.73
N GLN A 98 13.32 29.96 -7.57
CA GLN A 98 14.24 29.81 -8.69
C GLN A 98 15.70 29.89 -8.22
N SER A 99 16.58 29.09 -8.85
CA SER A 99 18.01 29.17 -8.59
C SER A 99 18.57 30.56 -8.91
N GLY A 100 19.50 31.04 -8.08
CA GLY A 100 20.10 32.38 -8.17
C GLY A 100 19.35 33.46 -7.38
N THR A 101 18.17 33.18 -6.84
CA THR A 101 17.42 34.13 -6.00
C THR A 101 17.92 34.15 -4.54
N LYS A 102 17.39 35.09 -3.73
CA LYS A 102 17.60 35.16 -2.28
C LYS A 102 16.41 34.53 -1.55
N VAL A 103 16.66 33.55 -0.69
CA VAL A 103 15.65 32.87 0.14
C VAL A 103 15.76 33.34 1.58
N ILE A 104 14.60 33.59 2.20
CA ILE A 104 14.48 33.98 3.61
C ILE A 104 13.49 33.03 4.30
N LEU A 105 14.01 32.08 5.07
CA LEU A 105 13.21 31.25 5.97
C LEU A 105 13.06 31.97 7.30
N LYS A 106 11.83 32.26 7.72
CA LYS A 106 11.56 33.00 8.97
C LYS A 106 10.48 32.35 9.81
N CYS A 107 10.61 32.45 11.11
CA CYS A 107 9.64 32.01 12.11
C CYS A 107 9.64 32.98 13.30
N ARG A 108 8.55 33.01 14.05
CA ARG A 108 8.40 33.87 15.24
C ARG A 108 8.36 33.02 16.49
N VAL A 109 9.09 33.43 17.53
CA VAL A 109 9.32 32.66 18.75
C VAL A 109 9.07 33.50 20.00
N LYS A 110 8.60 32.86 21.07
CA LYS A 110 8.41 33.45 22.40
C LYS A 110 8.98 32.53 23.49
N ASN A 111 9.09 33.07 24.72
CA ASN A 111 9.67 32.38 25.88
C ASN A 111 11.17 32.04 25.73
N CYS A 112 11.92 32.86 24.98
CA CYS A 112 13.35 32.73 24.81
C CYS A 112 14.10 33.56 25.88
N GLY A 113 14.45 32.94 27.01
CA GLY A 113 15.29 33.57 28.03
C GLY A 113 16.77 33.65 27.63
N GLN A 114 17.59 34.35 28.43
CA GLN A 114 19.03 34.57 28.18
C GLN A 114 19.87 33.28 28.04
N SER A 115 19.37 32.12 28.49
CA SER A 115 20.04 30.81 28.42
C SER A 115 19.55 29.92 27.25
N THR A 116 18.68 30.44 26.37
CA THR A 116 18.11 29.65 25.26
C THR A 116 19.15 29.41 24.17
N LYS A 117 19.33 28.15 23.77
CA LYS A 117 20.17 27.73 22.64
C LYS A 117 19.32 27.60 21.38
N TYR A 118 19.91 27.98 20.25
CA TYR A 118 19.27 27.98 18.93
C TYR A 118 20.08 27.11 17.98
N SER A 119 19.41 26.34 17.11
CA SER A 119 20.10 25.51 16.11
C SER A 119 19.33 25.48 14.80
N TRP A 120 19.98 25.91 13.72
CA TRP A 120 19.54 25.68 12.35
C TRP A 120 20.27 24.48 11.76
N LYS A 121 19.52 23.61 11.09
CA LYS A 121 20.07 22.45 10.37
C LYS A 121 19.35 22.27 9.05
N LYS A 122 20.08 21.82 8.04
CA LYS A 122 19.52 21.14 6.88
C LYS A 122 19.52 19.65 7.23
N LEU A 123 18.38 18.98 7.18
CA LEU A 123 18.20 17.57 7.57
C LEU A 123 18.44 16.62 6.39
N GLU A 124 17.99 17.03 5.19
CA GLU A 124 18.01 16.22 3.96
C GLU A 124 18.52 17.06 2.77
N PRO A 125 19.14 16.47 1.74
CA PRO A 125 19.53 15.06 1.62
C PRO A 125 20.74 14.68 2.51
N SER A 126 21.38 15.66 3.13
CA SER A 126 22.48 15.48 4.08
C SER A 126 22.29 16.38 5.29
N LEU A 127 22.50 15.81 6.49
CA LEU A 127 22.43 16.57 7.73
C LEU A 127 23.61 17.57 7.80
N CYS A 128 23.33 18.85 7.63
CA CYS A 128 24.31 19.93 7.74
C CYS A 128 23.86 20.91 8.82
N VAL A 129 24.65 21.03 9.90
CA VAL A 129 24.45 22.10 10.88
C VAL A 129 24.89 23.42 10.25
N LEU A 130 23.95 24.34 10.09
CA LEU A 130 24.21 25.60 9.42
C LEU A 130 24.85 26.56 10.42
N ARG A 131 26.15 26.80 10.27
CA ARG A 131 26.91 27.79 11.04
C ARG A 131 27.25 28.96 10.11
N ASN A 132 26.91 30.18 10.51
CA ASN A 132 27.24 31.45 9.81
C ASN A 132 26.43 31.83 8.53
N GLY A 133 25.14 31.49 8.41
CA GLY A 133 24.27 32.01 7.34
C GLY A 133 23.41 33.21 7.77
N ARG A 134 23.95 34.44 7.67
CA ARG A 134 23.29 35.75 7.91
C ARG A 134 21.98 35.72 8.71
N PHE A 135 22.14 35.56 10.02
CA PHE A 135 21.07 35.54 11.00
C PHE A 135 20.85 36.97 11.54
N VAL A 136 19.59 37.39 11.64
CA VAL A 136 19.21 38.60 12.38
C VAL A 136 18.17 38.16 13.42
N LEU A 137 18.49 38.35 14.69
CA LEU A 137 17.51 38.41 15.77
C LEU A 137 17.13 39.89 15.89
N GLY A 138 15.84 40.21 15.81
CA GLY A 138 15.39 41.56 16.14
C GLY A 138 15.54 41.77 17.64
N ASP A 139 16.27 42.82 18.05
CA ASP A 139 16.51 43.17 19.46
C ASP A 139 15.34 43.98 20.09
N ASN A 140 14.19 44.01 19.42
CA ASN A 140 12.99 44.71 19.87
C ASN A 140 11.83 43.71 19.87
N ASP A 141 11.29 43.34 21.04
CA ASP A 141 10.01 42.68 21.41
C ASP A 141 9.29 41.66 20.47
N GLU A 142 9.82 41.32 19.29
CA GLU A 142 9.10 40.56 18.25
C GLU A 142 9.64 39.14 17.99
N GLY A 143 10.80 38.77 18.55
CA GLY A 143 11.26 37.37 18.58
C GLY A 143 11.31 36.67 17.22
N VAL A 144 11.78 37.33 16.15
CA VAL A 144 11.81 36.73 14.80
C VAL A 144 13.17 36.09 14.54
N ALA A 145 13.18 34.80 14.19
CA ALA A 145 14.36 34.06 13.78
C ALA A 145 14.36 33.85 12.26
N THR A 146 15.44 34.28 11.60
CA THR A 146 15.56 34.26 10.13
C THR A 146 16.85 33.57 9.67
N LEU A 147 16.73 32.71 8.65
CA LEU A 147 17.84 32.12 7.90
C LEU A 147 17.79 32.65 6.45
N CYS A 148 18.87 33.31 6.04
CA CYS A 148 18.99 33.90 4.70
C CYS A 148 20.01 33.13 3.85
N ILE A 149 19.62 32.70 2.67
CA ILE A 149 20.49 32.07 1.67
C ILE A 149 20.48 32.96 0.42
N GLU A 150 21.64 33.45 0.00
CA GLU A 150 21.76 34.22 -1.25
C GLU A 150 22.24 33.34 -2.39
N ASN A 151 21.84 33.69 -3.60
CA ASN A 151 22.23 33.01 -4.84
C ASN A 151 22.00 31.49 -4.74
N VAL A 152 20.78 31.09 -4.36
CA VAL A 152 20.46 29.71 -4.00
C VAL A 152 20.66 28.75 -5.18
N LYS A 153 21.27 27.59 -4.94
CA LYS A 153 21.52 26.54 -5.95
C LYS A 153 20.55 25.37 -5.80
N CYS A 154 20.35 24.57 -6.85
CA CYS A 154 19.53 23.35 -6.77
C CYS A 154 19.95 22.40 -5.63
N SER A 155 21.26 22.35 -5.33
CA SER A 155 21.84 21.60 -4.21
C SER A 155 21.39 22.07 -2.83
N ASP A 156 20.90 23.31 -2.72
CA ASP A 156 20.38 23.87 -1.48
C ASP A 156 18.97 23.36 -1.18
N SER A 157 18.28 22.71 -2.13
CA SER A 157 17.01 22.03 -1.87
C SER A 157 17.14 21.01 -0.74
N GLY A 158 16.11 20.93 0.10
CA GLY A 158 16.07 20.00 1.22
C GLY A 158 15.21 20.48 2.38
N THR A 159 15.14 19.67 3.42
CA THR A 159 14.37 19.95 4.63
C THR A 159 15.22 20.74 5.61
N TYR A 160 14.77 21.93 6.01
CA TYR A 160 15.42 22.80 6.97
C TYR A 160 14.68 22.75 8.31
N SER A 161 15.42 22.75 9.41
CA SER A 161 14.87 22.73 10.76
C SER A 161 15.46 23.83 11.62
N PHE A 162 14.62 24.44 12.45
CA PHE A 162 15.03 25.35 13.51
C PHE A 162 14.58 24.83 14.87
N THR A 163 15.55 24.65 15.77
CA THR A 163 15.35 24.09 17.11
C THR A 163 15.71 25.12 18.18
N LEU A 164 14.82 25.28 19.15
CA LEU A 164 15.03 26.04 20.38
C LEU A 164 15.21 25.08 21.54
N THR A 165 16.14 25.36 22.44
CA THR A 165 16.33 24.59 23.67
C THR A 165 16.58 25.53 24.84
N ASN A 166 15.73 25.49 25.87
CA ASN A 166 15.98 26.14 27.15
C ASN A 166 16.09 25.08 28.27
N GLN A 167 16.24 25.52 29.53
CA GLN A 167 16.38 24.62 30.69
C GLN A 167 15.13 23.73 30.91
N CYS A 168 13.99 24.11 30.36
CA CYS A 168 12.71 23.44 30.53
C CYS A 168 12.38 22.47 29.39
N GLY A 169 13.09 22.53 28.26
CA GLY A 169 12.95 21.58 27.15
C GLY A 169 13.30 22.16 25.78
N SER A 170 12.92 21.44 24.72
CA SER A 170 13.24 21.81 23.33
C SER A 170 12.02 21.72 22.41
N THR A 171 11.91 22.66 21.48
CA THR A 171 10.89 22.66 20.42
C THR A 171 11.55 22.85 19.06
N THR A 172 11.00 22.25 18.01
CA THR A 172 11.54 22.30 16.64
C THR A 172 10.45 22.61 15.62
N SER A 173 10.82 23.39 14.60
CA SER A 173 9.99 23.71 13.43
C SER A 173 10.76 23.34 12.16
N THR A 174 10.07 22.85 11.13
CA THR A 174 10.67 22.36 9.88
C THR A 174 9.98 22.94 8.66
N ALA A 175 10.72 23.13 7.56
CA ALA A 175 10.18 23.49 6.26
C ALA A 175 11.03 22.94 5.12
N VAL A 176 10.41 22.64 3.99
CA VAL A 176 11.06 22.20 2.76
C VAL A 176 11.40 23.40 1.89
N LEU A 177 12.68 23.53 1.53
CA LEU A 177 13.12 24.44 0.48
C LEU A 177 13.27 23.64 -0.82
N THR A 178 12.55 24.03 -1.86
CA THR A 178 12.70 23.46 -3.21
C THR A 178 13.28 24.52 -4.12
N VAL A 179 14.46 24.25 -4.67
CA VAL A 179 15.16 25.17 -5.58
C VAL A 179 15.11 24.58 -6.96
N THR A 180 14.52 25.32 -7.89
CA THR A 180 14.23 24.83 -9.23
C THR A 180 14.90 25.71 -10.28
N ASN A 181 15.18 25.13 -11.45
CA ASN A 181 15.64 25.88 -12.62
C ASN A 181 14.48 26.49 -13.42
N SER A 182 13.24 26.12 -13.08
CA SER A 182 12.00 26.67 -13.63
C SER A 182 11.46 27.79 -12.74
N TYR A 183 10.45 28.51 -13.21
CA TYR A 183 9.73 29.47 -12.38
C TYR A 183 8.89 28.75 -11.31
N PRO A 184 8.77 29.32 -10.09
CA PRO A 184 7.95 28.74 -9.03
C PRO A 184 6.46 28.69 -9.45
N PRO A 185 5.66 27.81 -8.82
CA PRO A 185 4.25 27.71 -9.14
C PRO A 185 3.52 29.00 -8.79
N GLN A 186 2.52 29.35 -9.62
CA GLN A 186 1.64 30.47 -9.34
C GLN A 186 0.64 30.12 -8.22
N PRO A 187 -0.02 31.13 -7.60
CA PRO A 187 -1.13 30.89 -6.68
C PRO A 187 -2.21 29.99 -7.30
N GLU A 188 -2.97 29.30 -6.46
CA GLU A 188 -4.08 28.48 -6.92
C GLU A 188 -5.12 29.31 -7.69
N PRO A 189 -5.64 28.81 -8.83
CA PRO A 189 -6.69 29.49 -9.56
C PRO A 189 -8.00 29.46 -8.76
N LYS A 190 -8.75 30.56 -8.81
CA LYS A 190 -10.09 30.70 -8.25
C LYS A 190 -11.13 30.22 -9.27
N ILE A 191 -12.14 29.51 -8.78
CA ILE A 191 -13.29 29.12 -9.61
C ILE A 191 -14.31 30.26 -9.56
N GLN A 192 -14.67 30.79 -10.72
CA GLN A 192 -15.61 31.91 -10.88
C GLN A 192 -17.01 31.40 -11.22
N ASN A 193 -17.19 30.88 -12.45
CA ASN A 193 -18.48 30.42 -12.96
C ASN A 193 -18.46 28.92 -13.25
N ILE A 194 -19.55 28.23 -12.90
CA ILE A 194 -19.76 26.80 -13.15
C ILE A 194 -21.08 26.66 -13.91
N THR A 195 -21.04 26.02 -15.08
CA THR A 195 -22.23 25.59 -15.84
C THR A 195 -22.32 24.06 -15.85
N CYS A 196 -23.33 23.50 -16.51
CA CYS A 196 -23.45 22.05 -16.65
C CYS A 196 -22.32 21.39 -17.46
N SER A 197 -21.61 22.16 -18.29
CA SER A 197 -20.58 21.64 -19.20
C SER A 197 -19.35 22.55 -19.34
N SER A 198 -19.20 23.57 -18.49
CA SER A 198 -18.03 24.45 -18.52
C SER A 198 -17.72 25.05 -17.16
N VAL A 199 -16.44 25.37 -16.95
CA VAL A 199 -15.93 26.02 -15.73
C VAL A 199 -15.01 27.16 -16.11
N THR A 200 -15.22 28.32 -15.50
CA THR A 200 -14.36 29.49 -15.68
C THR A 200 -13.43 29.64 -14.48
N LEU A 201 -12.13 29.68 -14.76
CA LEU A 201 -11.06 29.88 -13.79
C LEU A 201 -10.52 31.29 -13.93
N GLU A 202 -10.18 31.89 -12.80
CA GLU A 202 -9.47 33.17 -12.70
C GLU A 202 -8.22 33.00 -11.84
N TRP A 203 -7.13 33.68 -12.16
CA TRP A 203 -5.91 33.63 -11.38
C TRP A 203 -5.23 34.98 -11.33
N GLU A 204 -4.42 35.19 -10.29
CA GLU A 204 -3.63 36.41 -10.16
C GLU A 204 -2.32 36.25 -10.96
N PRO A 205 -1.98 37.17 -11.87
CA PRO A 205 -0.73 37.11 -12.60
C PRO A 205 0.45 37.30 -11.66
N ALA A 206 1.41 36.38 -11.71
CA ALA A 206 2.61 36.50 -10.88
C ALA A 206 3.61 37.55 -11.41
N ILE A 207 3.60 37.83 -12.73
CA ILE A 207 4.55 38.71 -13.44
C ILE A 207 3.84 39.35 -14.65
N GLU A 208 4.21 40.59 -15.02
CA GLU A 208 3.73 41.28 -16.22
C GLU A 208 4.16 40.55 -17.52
N ASP A 209 3.21 40.42 -18.47
CA ASP A 209 3.36 39.82 -19.82
C ASP A 209 3.57 38.27 -19.88
N ASN A 210 3.07 37.54 -18.88
CA ASN A 210 3.10 36.07 -18.87
C ASN A 210 1.98 35.43 -19.70
N GLN A 211 2.25 34.27 -20.30
CA GLN A 211 1.25 33.39 -20.90
C GLN A 211 0.87 32.27 -19.94
N VAL A 212 -0.36 31.78 -19.96
CA VAL A 212 -0.82 30.73 -19.03
C VAL A 212 -1.46 29.58 -19.78
N LEU A 213 -1.02 28.37 -19.43
CA LEU A 213 -1.69 27.12 -19.74
C LEU A 213 -2.60 26.75 -18.59
N VAL A 214 -3.85 26.43 -18.93
CA VAL A 214 -4.78 25.80 -17.99
C VAL A 214 -4.72 24.31 -18.23
N GLU A 215 -4.71 23.54 -17.16
CA GLU A 215 -4.90 22.11 -17.23
C GLU A 215 -6.06 21.70 -16.35
N TYR A 216 -6.84 20.74 -16.81
CA TYR A 216 -7.88 20.10 -16.03
C TYR A 216 -7.68 18.59 -16.02
N CYS A 217 -8.13 17.96 -14.95
CA CYS A 217 -8.07 16.52 -14.75
C CYS A 217 -9.43 16.06 -14.25
N LYS A 218 -10.07 15.14 -14.98
CA LYS A 218 -11.25 14.44 -14.47
C LYS A 218 -10.81 13.66 -13.23
N LEU A 219 -11.49 13.86 -12.11
CA LEU A 219 -11.13 13.21 -10.86
C LEU A 219 -11.20 11.69 -11.05
N GLY A 220 -10.10 10.99 -10.76
CA GLY A 220 -9.95 9.56 -11.02
C GLY A 220 -9.20 9.22 -12.32
N SER A 221 -9.19 10.06 -13.36
CA SER A 221 -8.43 9.76 -14.58
C SER A 221 -6.91 9.78 -14.35
N GLY A 222 -6.42 10.72 -13.52
CA GLY A 222 -4.99 10.95 -13.31
C GLY A 222 -4.29 11.60 -14.51
N GLU A 223 -5.02 11.94 -15.57
CA GLU A 223 -4.51 12.56 -16.77
C GLU A 223 -4.86 14.05 -16.76
N TRP A 224 -3.82 14.89 -16.88
CA TRP A 224 -3.99 16.34 -17.00
C TRP A 224 -4.05 16.71 -18.48
N ILE A 225 -5.15 17.35 -18.87
CA ILE A 225 -5.41 17.79 -20.24
C ILE A 225 -5.33 19.30 -20.27
N SER A 226 -4.55 19.86 -21.20
CA SER A 226 -4.44 21.31 -21.40
C SER A 226 -5.23 21.75 -22.64
N PRO A 227 -6.45 22.31 -22.50
CA PRO A 227 -7.29 22.70 -23.63
C PRO A 227 -6.67 23.81 -24.48
N ASN A 228 -5.83 24.65 -23.88
CA ASN A 228 -5.15 25.75 -24.55
C ASN A 228 -3.65 25.48 -24.80
N LYS A 229 -3.24 24.21 -24.88
CA LYS A 229 -1.82 23.82 -25.11
C LYS A 229 -1.20 24.48 -26.34
N ASN A 230 -1.97 24.61 -27.41
CA ASN A 230 -1.51 25.18 -28.68
C ASN A 230 -1.56 26.72 -28.70
N GLN A 231 -2.32 27.32 -27.79
CA GLN A 231 -2.50 28.77 -27.71
C GLN A 231 -2.63 29.21 -26.24
N PRO A 232 -1.51 29.32 -25.52
CA PRO A 232 -1.50 29.85 -24.16
C PRO A 232 -2.16 31.23 -24.09
N VAL A 233 -2.92 31.49 -23.03
CA VAL A 233 -3.64 32.76 -22.90
C VAL A 233 -2.81 33.82 -22.19
N LYS A 234 -2.93 35.08 -22.63
CA LYS A 234 -2.35 36.24 -21.91
C LYS A 234 -3.32 36.86 -20.89
N THR A 235 -4.56 36.37 -20.87
CA THR A 235 -5.60 36.83 -19.93
C THR A 235 -5.42 36.20 -18.55
N HIS A 236 -6.12 36.75 -17.56
CA HIS A 236 -6.15 36.23 -16.19
C HIS A 236 -7.36 35.32 -15.91
N MET A 237 -8.04 34.92 -16.99
CA MET A 237 -9.25 34.11 -16.93
C MET A 237 -9.32 33.21 -18.16
N PHE A 238 -9.84 32.00 -17.97
CA PHE A 238 -10.09 31.04 -19.05
C PHE A 238 -11.26 30.12 -18.70
N THR A 239 -12.07 29.82 -19.72
CA THR A 239 -13.21 28.90 -19.59
C THR A 239 -12.85 27.56 -20.21
N VAL A 240 -12.86 26.51 -19.38
CA VAL A 240 -12.76 25.13 -19.82
C VAL A 240 -14.16 24.67 -20.21
N GLU A 241 -14.36 24.31 -21.48
CA GLU A 241 -15.65 23.90 -22.05
C GLU A 241 -15.70 22.38 -22.30
N ASN A 242 -16.88 21.87 -22.69
CA ASN A 242 -17.13 20.47 -23.02
C ASN A 242 -16.85 19.49 -21.87
N LEU A 243 -17.06 19.92 -20.63
CA LEU A 243 -17.03 19.06 -19.45
C LEU A 243 -18.30 18.18 -19.42
N ILE A 244 -18.15 16.95 -18.91
CA ILE A 244 -19.25 15.99 -18.81
C ILE A 244 -20.11 16.35 -17.58
N PRO A 245 -21.42 16.57 -17.73
CA PRO A 245 -22.30 16.83 -16.60
C PRO A 245 -22.27 15.69 -15.56
N GLY A 246 -22.19 16.04 -14.27
CA GLY A 246 -22.18 15.08 -13.16
C GLY A 246 -20.79 14.58 -12.74
N GLU A 247 -19.75 14.89 -13.52
CA GLU A 247 -18.38 14.52 -13.21
C GLU A 247 -17.65 15.59 -12.41
N THR A 248 -16.68 15.18 -11.58
CA THR A 248 -15.86 16.11 -10.80
C THR A 248 -14.49 16.31 -11.46
N TYR A 249 -14.00 17.54 -11.44
CA TYR A 249 -12.75 17.92 -12.10
C TYR A 249 -11.86 18.74 -11.16
N SER A 250 -10.55 18.56 -11.30
CA SER A 250 -9.51 19.40 -10.72
C SER A 250 -8.86 20.25 -11.81
N PHE A 251 -8.41 21.46 -11.47
CA PHE A 251 -7.87 22.44 -12.39
C PHE A 251 -6.59 23.04 -11.82
N ARG A 252 -5.61 23.31 -12.66
CA ARG A 252 -4.36 23.98 -12.28
C ARG A 252 -3.85 24.87 -13.41
N THR A 253 -2.97 25.80 -13.08
CA THR A 253 -2.36 26.70 -14.06
C THR A 253 -0.85 26.52 -14.13
N ILE A 254 -0.28 26.75 -15.32
CA ILE A 254 1.15 26.76 -15.58
C ILE A 254 1.46 28.07 -16.32
N SER A 255 2.34 28.90 -15.76
CA SER A 255 2.78 30.13 -16.42
C SER A 255 3.95 29.85 -17.35
N ILE A 256 3.97 30.50 -18.50
CA ILE A 256 5.06 30.45 -19.47
C ILE A 256 5.63 31.87 -19.58
N GLN A 257 6.94 31.96 -19.37
CA GLN A 257 7.71 33.19 -19.53
C GLN A 257 8.96 32.88 -20.36
N ASN A 258 9.21 33.64 -21.43
CA ASN A 258 10.36 33.44 -22.32
C ASN A 258 10.52 31.98 -22.80
N ASN A 259 9.41 31.31 -23.14
CA ASN A 259 9.34 29.88 -23.51
C ASN A 259 9.73 28.88 -22.40
N VAL A 260 9.82 29.32 -21.15
CA VAL A 260 10.05 28.46 -19.99
C VAL A 260 8.78 28.37 -19.15
N ALA A 261 8.28 27.15 -18.95
CA ALA A 261 7.13 26.87 -18.11
C ALA A 261 7.49 26.88 -16.61
N SER A 262 6.61 27.43 -15.79
CA SER A 262 6.64 27.32 -14.33
C SER A 262 6.29 25.89 -13.90
N LEU A 263 6.47 25.61 -12.62
CA LEU A 263 5.78 24.49 -12.02
C LEU A 263 4.25 24.71 -12.03
N PRO A 264 3.45 23.63 -12.08
CA PRO A 264 2.00 23.74 -11.98
C PRO A 264 1.57 24.29 -10.62
N SER A 265 0.54 25.13 -10.60
CA SER A 265 -0.10 25.60 -9.37
C SER A 265 -0.64 24.43 -8.53
N VAL A 266 -0.96 24.70 -7.27
CA VAL A 266 -1.85 23.82 -6.51
C VAL A 266 -3.17 23.68 -7.29
N ALA A 267 -3.67 22.45 -7.38
CA ALA A 267 -4.88 22.17 -8.13
C ALA A 267 -6.13 22.53 -7.30
N VAL A 268 -7.01 23.35 -7.86
CA VAL A 268 -8.35 23.60 -7.32
C VAL A 268 -9.31 22.53 -7.82
N THR A 269 -10.11 21.94 -6.94
CA THR A 269 -11.11 20.93 -7.33
C THR A 269 -12.50 21.54 -7.25
N LEU A 270 -13.34 21.31 -8.26
CA LEU A 270 -14.72 21.80 -8.24
C LEU A 270 -15.42 21.41 -6.94
N PRO A 271 -16.28 22.30 -6.40
CA PRO A 271 -17.13 21.93 -5.29
C PRO A 271 -17.96 20.71 -5.71
N VAL A 272 -17.62 19.60 -5.08
CA VAL A 272 -18.36 18.34 -5.09
C VAL A 272 -19.84 18.67 -4.83
N ALA A 273 -20.74 18.24 -5.71
CA ALA A 273 -22.17 18.57 -5.60
C ALA A 273 -22.71 18.23 -4.20
N GLU A 274 -23.72 18.97 -3.72
CA GLU A 274 -24.19 18.87 -2.33
C GLU A 274 -24.54 17.43 -1.90
N ASN A 275 -25.06 16.63 -2.83
CA ASN A 275 -25.36 15.21 -2.62
C ASN A 275 -24.12 14.37 -2.27
N LEU A 276 -22.98 14.62 -2.94
CA LEU A 276 -21.72 13.93 -2.72
C LEU A 276 -21.05 14.40 -1.42
N ARG A 277 -21.13 15.70 -1.08
CA ARG A 277 -20.70 16.20 0.25
C ARG A 277 -21.55 15.59 1.36
N TRP A 278 -22.86 15.48 1.15
CA TRP A 278 -23.75 14.83 2.10
C TRP A 278 -23.37 13.37 2.32
N GLN A 279 -23.11 12.59 1.25
CA GLN A 279 -22.66 11.20 1.38
C GLN A 279 -21.34 11.09 2.16
N GLN A 280 -20.36 11.95 1.89
CA GLN A 280 -19.09 12.01 2.64
C GLN A 280 -19.30 12.35 4.11
N GLU A 281 -20.15 13.33 4.39
CA GLU A 281 -20.47 13.75 5.75
C GLU A 281 -21.21 12.64 6.51
N GLN A 282 -22.17 11.95 5.88
CA GLN A 282 -22.82 10.78 6.48
C GLN A 282 -21.83 9.65 6.74
N PHE A 283 -20.94 9.37 5.78
CA PHE A 283 -19.89 8.37 5.94
C PHE A 283 -18.99 8.71 7.14
N LYS A 284 -18.46 9.94 7.22
CA LYS A 284 -17.57 10.39 8.30
C LYS A 284 -18.27 10.49 9.65
N ARG A 285 -19.57 10.79 9.66
CA ARG A 285 -20.39 10.76 10.88
C ARG A 285 -20.62 9.34 11.36
N ARG A 286 -20.81 8.39 10.44
CA ARG A 286 -21.13 7.01 10.79
C ARG A 286 -19.90 6.17 11.08
N TYR A 287 -18.82 6.29 10.33
CA TYR A 287 -17.65 5.43 10.44
C TYR A 287 -16.44 6.21 10.94
N VAL A 288 -15.75 5.65 11.93
CA VAL A 288 -14.42 6.10 12.36
C VAL A 288 -13.40 5.16 11.75
N GLU A 289 -12.68 5.65 10.75
CA GLU A 289 -11.56 4.92 10.16
C GLU A 289 -10.42 4.76 11.18
N LEU A 290 -9.88 3.55 11.26
CA LEU A 290 -8.75 3.17 12.10
C LEU A 290 -7.56 2.82 11.19
N GLU A 291 -6.85 1.74 11.52
CA GLU A 291 -5.66 1.30 10.80
C GLU A 291 -6.00 0.63 9.45
N GLU A 292 -5.03 0.68 8.55
CA GLU A 292 -5.04 -0.12 7.33
C GLU A 292 -4.70 -1.57 7.68
N ILE A 293 -5.61 -2.49 7.33
CA ILE A 293 -5.44 -3.93 7.63
C ILE A 293 -4.97 -4.72 6.42
N ASP A 294 -5.26 -4.23 5.20
CA ASP A 294 -4.82 -4.86 3.97
C ASP A 294 -4.73 -3.86 2.80
N ARG A 295 -3.90 -4.17 1.80
CA ARG A 295 -3.72 -3.39 0.58
C ARG A 295 -3.60 -4.30 -0.63
N GLY A 296 -4.66 -4.32 -1.44
CA GLY A 296 -4.70 -5.04 -2.70
C GLY A 296 -4.21 -4.22 -3.89
N ARG A 297 -4.31 -4.84 -5.08
CA ARG A 297 -3.97 -4.22 -6.37
C ARG A 297 -4.79 -2.95 -6.61
N PHE A 298 -6.10 -3.03 -6.39
CA PHE A 298 -7.06 -1.97 -6.71
C PHE A 298 -7.62 -1.23 -5.50
N SER A 299 -7.56 -1.82 -4.32
CA SER A 299 -8.20 -1.32 -3.10
C SER A 299 -7.27 -1.25 -1.90
N VAL A 300 -7.65 -0.45 -0.92
CA VAL A 300 -7.09 -0.46 0.43
C VAL A 300 -8.21 -0.86 1.39
N VAL A 301 -7.94 -1.79 2.30
CA VAL A 301 -8.90 -2.21 3.32
C VAL A 301 -8.50 -1.62 4.66
N ARG A 302 -9.42 -0.88 5.27
CA ARG A 302 -9.21 -0.26 6.60
C ARG A 302 -10.15 -0.87 7.62
N LEU A 303 -9.63 -1.10 8.83
CA LEU A 303 -10.48 -1.31 10.00
C LEU A 303 -11.22 -0.02 10.31
N ALA A 304 -12.49 -0.12 10.70
CA ALA A 304 -13.26 1.02 11.18
C ALA A 304 -14.27 0.63 12.24
N ARG A 305 -14.79 1.63 12.95
CA ARG A 305 -15.89 1.48 13.91
C ARG A 305 -17.13 2.21 13.42
N ASP A 306 -18.25 1.50 13.30
CA ASP A 306 -19.57 2.09 13.08
C ASP A 306 -20.06 2.74 14.38
N ARG A 307 -20.18 4.06 14.41
CA ARG A 307 -20.66 4.82 15.58
C ARG A 307 -22.12 4.51 15.92
N GLY A 308 -22.94 4.12 14.94
CA GLY A 308 -24.35 3.83 15.16
C GLY A 308 -24.56 2.50 15.89
N THR A 309 -23.75 1.50 15.58
CA THR A 309 -23.88 0.14 16.15
C THR A 309 -22.82 -0.18 17.21
N GLY A 310 -21.72 0.57 17.25
CA GLY A 310 -20.54 0.28 18.05
C GLY A 310 -19.67 -0.86 17.49
N MET A 311 -20.10 -1.51 16.40
CA MET A 311 -19.44 -2.66 15.82
C MET A 311 -18.24 -2.27 14.95
N GLU A 312 -17.27 -3.16 14.88
CA GLU A 312 -16.12 -3.02 13.99
C GLU A 312 -16.45 -3.60 12.61
N VAL A 313 -15.98 -2.92 11.57
CA VAL A 313 -16.24 -3.21 10.16
C VAL A 313 -14.95 -3.09 9.35
N ALA A 314 -14.92 -3.69 8.17
CA ALA A 314 -13.86 -3.50 7.20
C ALA A 314 -14.33 -2.58 6.07
N LEU A 315 -13.52 -1.58 5.72
CA LEU A 315 -13.80 -0.61 4.66
C LEU A 315 -12.91 -0.90 3.46
N LYS A 316 -13.46 -1.53 2.43
CA LYS A 316 -12.76 -1.75 1.15
C LYS A 316 -12.89 -0.49 0.30
N GLN A 317 -11.84 0.31 0.28
CA GLN A 317 -11.77 1.60 -0.42
C GLN A 317 -11.13 1.40 -1.79
N VAL A 318 -11.90 1.62 -2.84
CA VAL A 318 -11.50 1.46 -4.24
C VAL A 318 -11.35 2.84 -4.87
N THR A 319 -10.17 3.15 -5.39
CA THR A 319 -9.98 4.42 -6.11
C THR A 319 -10.53 4.27 -7.53
N ARG A 320 -11.37 5.22 -7.98
CA ARG A 320 -11.94 5.23 -9.34
C ARG A 320 -10.88 5.26 -10.46
N ARG A 321 -9.65 5.65 -10.12
CA ARG A 321 -8.47 5.56 -10.99
C ARG A 321 -8.04 4.13 -11.30
N LYS A 322 -8.17 3.24 -10.32
CA LYS A 322 -7.69 1.87 -10.39
C LYS A 322 -8.76 0.93 -10.93
N GLN A 323 -10.02 1.20 -10.62
CA GLN A 323 -11.19 0.42 -11.02
C GLN A 323 -12.37 1.38 -11.17
N SER A 324 -13.16 1.26 -12.24
CA SER A 324 -14.25 2.19 -12.47
C SER A 324 -15.38 2.02 -11.45
N HIS A 325 -16.23 3.04 -11.33
CA HIS A 325 -17.39 3.00 -10.44
C HIS A 325 -18.34 1.85 -10.79
N GLU A 326 -18.57 1.60 -12.08
CA GLU A 326 -19.47 0.55 -12.57
C GLU A 326 -19.00 -0.84 -12.16
N VAL A 327 -17.69 -1.10 -12.21
CA VAL A 327 -17.11 -2.36 -11.76
C VAL A 327 -17.26 -2.53 -10.24
N THR A 328 -16.96 -1.49 -9.45
CA THR A 328 -17.13 -1.52 -7.99
C THR A 328 -18.60 -1.69 -7.59
N GLN A 329 -19.52 -1.04 -8.31
CA GLN A 329 -20.95 -1.17 -8.08
C GLN A 329 -21.46 -2.58 -8.46
N ALA A 330 -20.93 -3.18 -9.54
CA ALA A 330 -21.24 -4.55 -9.92
C ALA A 330 -20.76 -5.55 -8.85
N GLU A 331 -19.55 -5.38 -8.32
CA GLU A 331 -19.01 -6.16 -7.20
C GLU A 331 -19.93 -6.08 -5.96
N TYR A 332 -20.28 -4.86 -5.54
CA TYR A 332 -21.21 -4.66 -4.43
C TYR A 332 -22.59 -5.28 -4.70
N SER A 333 -23.12 -5.12 -5.91
CA SER A 333 -24.44 -5.63 -6.28
C SER A 333 -24.50 -7.16 -6.22
N LEU A 334 -23.41 -7.85 -6.58
CA LEU A 334 -23.28 -9.28 -6.38
C LEU A 334 -23.32 -9.61 -4.89
N LEU A 335 -22.48 -8.96 -4.08
CA LEU A 335 -22.37 -9.21 -2.64
C LEU A 335 -23.62 -8.88 -1.83
N ALA A 336 -24.37 -7.83 -2.21
CA ALA A 336 -25.53 -7.35 -1.45
C ALA A 336 -26.65 -8.39 -1.36
N GLY A 337 -26.75 -9.28 -2.36
CA GLY A 337 -27.70 -10.40 -2.38
C GLY A 337 -27.17 -11.68 -1.74
N MET A 338 -25.90 -11.74 -1.31
CA MET A 338 -25.29 -12.96 -0.80
C MET A 338 -25.54 -13.14 0.70
N GLN A 339 -26.11 -14.29 1.07
CA GLN A 339 -26.31 -14.68 2.45
C GLN A 339 -25.88 -16.13 2.65
N HIS A 340 -24.65 -16.29 3.10
CA HIS A 340 -24.08 -17.59 3.45
C HIS A 340 -23.03 -17.41 4.55
N ILE A 341 -22.97 -18.32 5.52
CA ILE A 341 -22.09 -18.19 6.70
C ILE A 341 -20.60 -18.12 6.29
N ASN A 342 -20.22 -18.85 5.24
CA ASN A 342 -18.86 -18.91 4.70
C ASN A 342 -18.55 -17.86 3.60
N ILE A 343 -19.40 -16.84 3.43
CA ILE A 343 -19.19 -15.73 2.49
C ILE A 343 -19.21 -14.42 3.28
N ILE A 344 -18.31 -13.50 2.96
CA ILE A 344 -18.27 -12.17 3.56
C ILE A 344 -19.56 -11.40 3.27
N ARG A 345 -20.12 -10.78 4.30
CA ARG A 345 -21.31 -9.93 4.14
C ARG A 345 -20.92 -8.50 3.79
N SER A 346 -21.53 -7.97 2.72
CA SER A 346 -21.53 -6.52 2.46
C SER A 346 -22.64 -5.83 3.25
N LEU A 347 -22.34 -4.67 3.81
CA LEU A 347 -23.23 -3.88 4.67
C LEU A 347 -23.78 -2.66 3.93
N ALA A 348 -22.93 -1.99 3.15
CA ALA A 348 -23.28 -0.79 2.40
C ALA A 348 -22.23 -0.49 1.32
N LEU A 349 -22.62 0.31 0.33
CA LEU A 349 -21.72 0.98 -0.60
C LEU A 349 -21.86 2.50 -0.40
N PHE A 350 -20.73 3.19 -0.31
CA PHE A 350 -20.67 4.64 -0.34
C PHE A 350 -19.88 5.10 -1.55
N ASP A 351 -20.52 5.91 -2.38
CA ASP A 351 -19.88 6.50 -3.55
C ASP A 351 -19.12 7.76 -3.13
N ASN A 352 -17.93 7.96 -3.70
CA ASN A 352 -17.12 9.16 -3.46
C ASN A 352 -16.90 9.50 -1.97
N ALA A 353 -16.77 8.50 -1.10
CA ALA A 353 -16.47 8.65 0.32
C ALA A 353 -15.37 7.66 0.74
N PRO A 354 -14.47 8.01 1.67
CA PRO A 354 -14.44 9.24 2.49
C PRO A 354 -14.00 10.51 1.72
N LEU A 355 -13.43 10.33 0.53
CA LEU A 355 -12.96 11.40 -0.34
C LEU A 355 -13.56 11.27 -1.75
N PRO A 356 -13.69 12.37 -2.50
CA PRO A 356 -14.06 12.32 -3.90
C PRO A 356 -13.21 11.33 -4.70
N GLY A 357 -13.81 10.57 -5.61
CA GLY A 357 -13.12 9.60 -6.46
C GLY A 357 -12.77 8.27 -5.77
N ILE A 358 -13.23 8.04 -4.54
CA ILE A 358 -13.09 6.78 -3.80
C ILE A 358 -14.48 6.20 -3.56
N ASP A 359 -14.71 4.96 -3.98
CA ASP A 359 -15.89 4.20 -3.61
C ASP A 359 -15.52 3.28 -2.44
N THR A 360 -16.37 3.23 -1.40
CA THR A 360 -16.13 2.42 -0.21
C THR A 360 -17.21 1.36 -0.06
N ILE A 361 -16.84 0.09 -0.18
CA ILE A 361 -17.68 -1.04 0.21
C ILE A 361 -17.44 -1.29 1.70
N VAL A 362 -18.50 -1.19 2.49
CA VAL A 362 -18.49 -1.54 3.92
C VAL A 362 -18.78 -3.02 4.04
N LEU A 363 -17.85 -3.79 4.59
CA LEU A 363 -17.94 -5.23 4.80
C LEU A 363 -18.01 -5.54 6.30
N GLU A 364 -18.56 -6.70 6.66
CA GLU A 364 -18.35 -7.24 8.00
C GLU A 364 -16.85 -7.45 8.27
N LEU A 365 -16.43 -7.34 9.53
CA LEU A 365 -15.05 -7.65 9.92
C LEU A 365 -14.91 -9.13 10.27
N VAL A 366 -14.02 -9.85 9.58
CA VAL A 366 -13.64 -11.21 9.95
C VAL A 366 -12.61 -11.16 11.07
N LYS A 367 -12.95 -11.72 12.25
CA LYS A 367 -12.06 -11.69 13.42
C LYS A 367 -11.12 -12.88 13.45
N GLY A 368 -10.15 -12.87 12.55
CA GLY A 368 -9.06 -13.84 12.53
C GLY A 368 -8.18 -13.70 11.29
N PRO A 369 -7.13 -14.51 11.18
CA PRO A 369 -6.15 -14.40 10.10
C PRO A 369 -6.63 -15.10 8.81
N LEU A 370 -5.80 -15.02 7.76
CA LEU A 370 -5.90 -15.88 6.58
C LEU A 370 -5.82 -17.36 6.98
N LEU A 371 -6.51 -18.24 6.26
CA LEU A 371 -6.58 -19.67 6.56
C LEU A 371 -5.19 -20.32 6.63
N LEU A 372 -4.32 -20.08 5.64
CA LEU A 372 -2.97 -20.67 5.68
C LEU A 372 -2.16 -20.19 6.88
N LYS A 373 -2.27 -18.91 7.23
CA LYS A 373 -1.60 -18.36 8.41
C LYS A 373 -2.13 -19.02 9.69
N TYR A 374 -3.45 -19.16 9.80
CA TYR A 374 -4.10 -19.84 10.92
C TYR A 374 -3.58 -21.28 11.10
N ILE A 375 -3.51 -22.04 10.00
CA ILE A 375 -3.04 -23.43 10.01
C ILE A 375 -1.56 -23.51 10.38
N CYS A 376 -0.71 -22.61 9.86
CA CYS A 376 0.71 -22.54 10.20
C CYS A 376 0.95 -22.24 11.68
N GLU A 377 0.05 -21.51 12.34
CA GLU A 377 0.18 -21.21 13.77
C GLU A 377 -0.22 -22.39 14.67
N GLN A 378 -0.82 -23.46 14.12
CA GLN A 378 -1.11 -24.69 14.86
C GLN A 378 0.12 -25.59 14.93
N ASP A 379 0.27 -26.31 16.06
CA ASP A 379 1.35 -27.29 16.25
C ASP A 379 1.20 -28.45 15.26
N GLU A 380 -0.03 -28.96 15.13
CA GLU A 380 -0.39 -30.06 14.24
C GLU A 380 -1.77 -29.77 13.62
N ILE A 381 -1.95 -30.12 12.34
CA ILE A 381 -3.26 -30.14 11.68
C ILE A 381 -3.50 -31.54 11.15
N THR A 382 -4.73 -32.04 11.24
CA THR A 382 -5.08 -33.35 10.71
C THR A 382 -5.72 -33.26 9.33
N GLU A 383 -5.75 -34.38 8.61
CA GLU A 383 -6.55 -34.49 7.38
C GLU A 383 -8.03 -34.17 7.62
N ASP A 384 -8.58 -34.53 8.79
CA ASP A 384 -9.97 -34.23 9.16
C ASP A 384 -10.24 -32.73 9.36
N ASP A 385 -9.25 -32.00 9.91
CA ASP A 385 -9.33 -30.54 10.01
C ASP A 385 -9.34 -29.90 8.61
N VAL A 386 -8.46 -30.35 7.71
CA VAL A 386 -8.43 -29.89 6.31
C VAL A 386 -9.76 -30.18 5.62
N ARG A 387 -10.32 -31.37 5.81
CA ARG A 387 -11.66 -31.75 5.33
C ARG A 387 -12.73 -30.79 5.86
N CYS A 388 -12.70 -30.44 7.14
CA CYS A 388 -13.65 -29.49 7.73
C CYS A 388 -13.58 -28.09 7.08
N TYR A 389 -12.38 -27.57 6.79
CA TYR A 389 -12.22 -26.29 6.09
C TYR A 389 -12.67 -26.39 4.63
N ILE A 390 -12.25 -27.43 3.91
CA ILE A 390 -12.61 -27.61 2.51
C ILE A 390 -14.12 -27.82 2.33
N ARG A 391 -14.78 -28.52 3.26
CA ARG A 391 -16.25 -28.64 3.25
C ARG A 391 -16.94 -27.28 3.39
N GLN A 392 -16.41 -26.37 4.23
CA GLN A 392 -16.93 -25.01 4.36
C GLN A 392 -16.71 -24.19 3.07
N LEU A 393 -15.54 -24.33 2.44
CA LEU A 393 -15.23 -23.69 1.16
C LEU A 393 -16.15 -24.20 0.03
N ILE A 394 -16.33 -25.51 -0.08
CA ILE A 394 -17.22 -26.09 -1.09
C ILE A 394 -18.67 -25.70 -0.80
N SER A 395 -19.08 -25.55 0.47
CA SER A 395 -20.42 -25.04 0.82
C SER A 395 -20.66 -23.63 0.27
N SER A 396 -19.71 -22.69 0.42
CA SER A 396 -19.85 -21.35 -0.16
C SER A 396 -19.84 -21.36 -1.69
N LEU A 397 -18.95 -22.14 -2.31
CA LEU A 397 -18.90 -22.25 -3.78
C LEU A 397 -20.17 -22.89 -4.35
N ASN A 398 -20.70 -23.93 -3.71
CA ASN A 398 -21.96 -24.55 -4.11
C ASN A 398 -23.12 -23.54 -4.04
N TRP A 399 -23.16 -22.72 -3.00
CA TRP A 399 -24.16 -21.64 -2.87
C TRP A 399 -24.03 -20.64 -4.02
N LEU A 400 -22.81 -20.19 -4.35
CA LEU A 400 -22.55 -19.28 -5.47
C LEU A 400 -22.99 -19.91 -6.81
N HIS A 401 -22.57 -21.15 -7.05
CA HIS A 401 -22.86 -21.89 -8.27
C HIS A 401 -24.36 -22.11 -8.47
N SER A 402 -25.10 -22.36 -7.40
CA SER A 402 -26.56 -22.50 -7.42
C SER A 402 -27.26 -21.18 -7.78
N ASN A 403 -26.64 -20.04 -7.48
CA ASN A 403 -27.11 -18.70 -7.84
C ASN A 403 -26.52 -18.18 -9.17
N ASN A 404 -25.92 -19.06 -9.98
CA ASN A 404 -25.28 -18.73 -11.25
C ASN A 404 -24.10 -17.76 -11.14
N ILE A 405 -23.38 -17.79 -10.02
CA ILE A 405 -22.19 -16.96 -9.78
C ILE A 405 -20.97 -17.87 -9.76
N ALA A 406 -19.90 -17.46 -10.43
CA ALA A 406 -18.57 -18.08 -10.30
C ALA A 406 -17.65 -17.09 -9.57
N HIS A 407 -16.80 -17.61 -8.68
CA HIS A 407 -15.91 -16.80 -7.86
C HIS A 407 -14.70 -16.29 -8.65
N LEU A 408 -14.07 -17.18 -9.43
CA LEU A 408 -12.97 -16.98 -10.38
C LEU A 408 -11.61 -16.53 -9.82
N ASP A 409 -11.54 -16.07 -8.57
CA ASP A 409 -10.28 -15.73 -7.89
C ASP A 409 -10.06 -16.55 -6.60
N LEU A 410 -10.29 -17.88 -6.65
CA LEU A 410 -10.09 -18.73 -5.50
C LEU A 410 -8.59 -19.01 -5.26
N LYS A 411 -8.05 -18.42 -4.19
CA LYS A 411 -6.65 -18.55 -3.78
C LYS A 411 -6.49 -18.31 -2.27
N PRO A 412 -5.37 -18.70 -1.65
CA PRO A 412 -5.17 -18.58 -0.20
C PRO A 412 -5.33 -17.18 0.38
N GLU A 413 -5.05 -16.14 -0.40
CA GLU A 413 -5.18 -14.74 0.01
C GLU A 413 -6.64 -14.32 0.23
N ASN A 414 -7.59 -15.03 -0.36
CA ASN A 414 -9.01 -14.67 -0.36
C ASN A 414 -9.84 -15.53 0.62
N VAL A 415 -9.18 -16.29 1.49
CA VAL A 415 -9.81 -17.19 2.47
C VAL A 415 -9.34 -16.85 3.88
N MET A 416 -10.26 -16.39 4.72
CA MET A 416 -10.02 -16.04 6.12
C MET A 416 -10.74 -17.00 7.07
N VAL A 417 -10.32 -16.99 8.33
CA VAL A 417 -10.97 -17.75 9.40
C VAL A 417 -11.50 -16.77 10.44
N ASP A 418 -12.79 -16.85 10.75
CA ASP A 418 -13.43 -16.13 11.83
C ASP A 418 -13.36 -16.95 13.12
N LEU A 419 -12.72 -16.39 14.14
CA LEU A 419 -12.54 -16.98 15.47
C LEU A 419 -13.49 -16.40 16.51
N SER A 420 -14.54 -15.69 16.08
CA SER A 420 -15.55 -15.12 16.99
C SER A 420 -16.35 -16.18 17.74
N ASN A 421 -16.44 -17.40 17.18
CA ASN A 421 -17.17 -18.53 17.75
C ASN A 421 -16.19 -19.60 18.28
N SER A 422 -16.67 -20.49 19.13
CA SER A 422 -15.87 -21.61 19.65
C SER A 422 -15.34 -22.55 18.55
N THR A 423 -16.02 -22.60 17.40
CA THR A 423 -15.58 -23.32 16.21
C THR A 423 -15.12 -22.33 15.14
N PRO A 424 -13.92 -22.51 14.55
CA PRO A 424 -13.43 -21.64 13.48
C PRO A 424 -14.32 -21.71 12.24
N ILE A 425 -14.73 -20.55 11.72
CA ILE A 425 -15.58 -20.45 10.52
C ILE A 425 -14.75 -19.90 9.36
N LEU A 426 -14.66 -20.65 8.27
CA LEU A 426 -14.03 -20.17 7.04
C LEU A 426 -14.91 -19.12 6.36
N LYS A 427 -14.33 -18.03 5.86
CA LYS A 427 -15.01 -17.02 5.05
C LYS A 427 -14.22 -16.71 3.77
N LEU A 428 -14.92 -16.73 2.64
CA LEU A 428 -14.45 -16.11 1.39
C LEU A 428 -14.61 -14.59 1.48
N VAL A 429 -13.56 -13.83 1.18
CA VAL A 429 -13.51 -12.39 1.49
C VAL A 429 -13.33 -11.45 0.29
N ASP A 430 -13.01 -11.95 -0.91
CA ASP A 430 -12.82 -11.10 -2.09
C ASP A 430 -13.61 -11.61 -3.29
N PHE A 431 -14.42 -10.73 -3.89
CA PHE A 431 -15.35 -11.03 -4.97
C PHE A 431 -15.14 -10.11 -6.18
N GLY A 432 -13.99 -9.43 -6.27
CA GLY A 432 -13.68 -8.48 -7.34
C GLY A 432 -13.71 -9.08 -8.75
N ASP A 433 -13.37 -10.36 -8.89
CA ASP A 433 -13.39 -11.09 -10.17
C ASP A 433 -14.63 -11.99 -10.35
N SER A 434 -15.55 -11.98 -9.37
CA SER A 434 -16.75 -12.81 -9.43
C SER A 434 -17.72 -12.33 -10.51
N VAL A 435 -18.32 -13.27 -11.24
CA VAL A 435 -19.22 -12.94 -12.35
C VAL A 435 -20.48 -13.80 -12.35
N ASN A 436 -21.53 -13.24 -12.93
CA ASN A 436 -22.71 -14.01 -13.27
C ASN A 436 -22.45 -14.85 -14.54
N THR A 437 -22.48 -16.16 -14.37
CA THR A 437 -22.16 -17.18 -15.40
C THR A 437 -23.19 -17.30 -16.53
N THR A 438 -24.29 -16.53 -16.50
CA THR A 438 -25.21 -16.41 -17.64
C THR A 438 -24.58 -15.72 -18.85
N LYS A 439 -23.43 -15.07 -18.67
CA LYS A 439 -22.64 -14.45 -19.73
C LYS A 439 -21.33 -15.21 -19.90
N ASN A 440 -20.91 -15.41 -21.15
CA ASN A 440 -19.55 -15.90 -21.42
C ASN A 440 -18.56 -14.79 -21.06
N VAL A 441 -17.68 -15.08 -20.11
CA VAL A 441 -16.62 -14.17 -19.67
C VAL A 441 -15.28 -14.82 -19.98
N ILE A 442 -14.34 -14.03 -20.46
CA ILE A 442 -12.94 -14.44 -20.65
C ILE A 442 -12.11 -13.51 -19.76
N LEU A 443 -11.29 -14.10 -18.89
CA LEU A 443 -10.40 -13.38 -17.98
C LEU A 443 -8.96 -13.83 -18.23
N PRO A 444 -7.97 -12.93 -18.10
CA PRO A 444 -6.57 -13.34 -18.04
C PRO A 444 -6.25 -13.98 -16.68
N PRO A 445 -5.31 -14.93 -16.60
CA PRO A 445 -4.88 -15.51 -15.33
C PRO A 445 -4.19 -14.47 -14.45
N ALA A 446 -4.76 -14.17 -13.29
CA ALA A 446 -4.16 -13.27 -12.28
C ALA A 446 -3.08 -13.97 -11.44
N CYS A 447 -3.21 -15.29 -11.24
CA CYS A 447 -2.28 -16.15 -10.50
C CYS A 447 -2.16 -17.48 -11.23
N LEU A 448 -1.01 -17.75 -11.86
CA LEU A 448 -0.81 -18.95 -12.69
C LEU A 448 -0.90 -20.24 -11.85
N GLU A 449 -0.47 -20.20 -10.59
CA GLU A 449 -0.46 -21.36 -9.68
C GLU A 449 -1.85 -21.99 -9.47
N PHE A 450 -2.91 -21.18 -9.48
CA PHE A 450 -4.31 -21.62 -9.31
C PHE A 450 -5.11 -21.59 -10.62
N ALA A 451 -4.46 -21.25 -11.73
CA ALA A 451 -5.11 -21.09 -13.02
C ALA A 451 -5.56 -22.45 -13.59
N SER A 452 -6.77 -22.48 -14.12
CA SER A 452 -7.31 -23.62 -14.86
C SER A 452 -6.81 -23.65 -16.31
N PRO A 453 -6.85 -24.80 -16.99
CA PRO A 453 -6.48 -24.90 -18.40
C PRO A 453 -7.24 -23.92 -19.30
N GLU A 454 -8.54 -23.75 -19.09
CA GLU A 454 -9.35 -22.80 -19.87
C GLU A 454 -8.93 -21.34 -19.63
N LEU A 455 -8.52 -20.99 -18.41
CA LEU A 455 -8.06 -19.63 -18.07
C LEU A 455 -6.71 -19.35 -18.75
N VAL A 456 -5.80 -20.32 -18.74
CA VAL A 456 -4.49 -20.25 -19.42
C VAL A 456 -4.66 -20.16 -20.94
N LEU A 457 -5.65 -20.87 -21.50
CA LEU A 457 -5.96 -20.86 -22.95
C LEU A 457 -6.80 -19.65 -23.39
N GLY A 458 -7.20 -18.75 -22.47
CA GLY A 458 -8.07 -17.62 -22.79
C GLY A 458 -9.47 -18.03 -23.27
N GLN A 459 -9.96 -19.17 -22.79
CA GLN A 459 -11.29 -19.70 -23.08
C GLN A 459 -12.34 -19.17 -22.08
N PRO A 460 -13.65 -19.33 -22.36
CA PRO A 460 -14.69 -18.94 -21.43
C PRO A 460 -14.54 -19.63 -20.07
N VAL A 461 -14.60 -18.82 -19.01
CA VAL A 461 -14.51 -19.29 -17.61
C VAL A 461 -15.89 -19.37 -16.97
N GLY A 462 -15.99 -20.12 -15.88
CA GLY A 462 -17.26 -20.29 -15.16
C GLY A 462 -17.14 -21.13 -13.90
N LYS A 463 -18.25 -21.77 -13.50
CA LYS A 463 -18.32 -22.59 -12.27
C LYS A 463 -17.25 -23.70 -12.22
N HIS A 464 -16.95 -24.30 -13.37
CA HIS A 464 -15.92 -25.33 -13.51
C HIS A 464 -14.50 -24.83 -13.25
N THR A 465 -14.26 -23.52 -13.40
CA THR A 465 -12.97 -22.89 -13.11
C THR A 465 -12.73 -22.86 -11.60
N ASP A 466 -13.76 -22.58 -10.80
CA ASP A 466 -13.69 -22.67 -9.34
C ASP A 466 -13.46 -24.11 -8.86
N CYS A 467 -13.99 -25.10 -9.59
CA CYS A 467 -13.79 -26.52 -9.29
C CYS A 467 -12.31 -26.89 -9.41
N TRP A 468 -11.65 -26.47 -10.50
CA TRP A 468 -10.21 -26.67 -10.66
C TRP A 468 -9.42 -26.01 -9.54
N ALA A 469 -9.68 -24.73 -9.27
CA ALA A 469 -8.99 -23.98 -8.22
C ALA A 469 -9.17 -24.61 -6.83
N THR A 470 -10.34 -25.22 -6.56
CA THR A 470 -10.60 -25.98 -5.33
C THR A 470 -9.70 -27.22 -5.22
N GLY A 471 -9.48 -27.93 -6.34
CA GLY A 471 -8.57 -29.08 -6.39
C GLY A 471 -7.12 -28.68 -6.10
N VAL A 472 -6.65 -27.57 -6.70
CA VAL A 472 -5.33 -27.01 -6.41
C VAL A 472 -5.22 -26.61 -4.94
N PHE A 473 -6.23 -25.90 -4.41
CA PHE A 473 -6.28 -25.46 -3.02
C PHE A 473 -6.22 -26.63 -2.03
N LEU A 474 -7.01 -27.69 -2.27
CA LEU A 474 -7.00 -28.91 -1.47
C LEU A 474 -5.63 -29.60 -1.51
N TYR A 475 -5.03 -29.73 -2.70
CA TYR A 475 -3.69 -30.32 -2.84
C TYR A 475 -2.66 -29.55 -2.02
N VAL A 476 -2.68 -28.22 -2.07
CA VAL A 476 -1.78 -27.34 -1.29
C VAL A 476 -1.99 -27.53 0.21
N LEU A 477 -3.25 -27.55 0.70
CA LEU A 477 -3.52 -27.74 2.13
C LEU A 477 -2.99 -29.07 2.67
N LEU A 478 -3.09 -30.15 1.88
CA LEU A 478 -2.67 -31.48 2.33
C LEU A 478 -1.14 -31.69 2.28
N SER A 479 -0.44 -30.98 1.40
CA SER A 479 0.97 -31.27 1.09
C SER A 479 1.94 -30.14 1.41
N GLY A 480 1.49 -28.89 1.41
CA GLY A 480 2.38 -27.73 1.44
C GLY A 480 3.18 -27.54 0.14
N VAL A 481 2.74 -28.13 -0.97
CA VAL A 481 3.33 -27.90 -2.30
C VAL A 481 2.24 -27.66 -3.33
N SER A 482 2.57 -26.95 -4.40
CA SER A 482 1.65 -26.74 -5.52
C SER A 482 1.72 -27.91 -6.50
N PRO A 483 0.59 -28.36 -7.09
CA PRO A 483 0.58 -29.50 -8.01
C PRO A 483 1.23 -29.19 -9.37
N PHE A 484 1.23 -27.92 -9.80
CA PHE A 484 1.67 -27.54 -11.16
C PHE A 484 2.79 -26.51 -11.19
N LEU A 485 3.10 -25.86 -10.07
CA LEU A 485 4.12 -24.81 -10.02
C LEU A 485 5.50 -25.38 -10.27
N ASP A 486 6.22 -24.75 -11.19
CA ASP A 486 7.59 -25.07 -11.56
C ASP A 486 8.46 -23.79 -11.54
N ASP A 487 9.77 -23.94 -11.78
CA ASP A 487 10.73 -22.84 -11.77
C ASP A 487 10.48 -21.85 -12.92
N SER A 488 9.93 -22.31 -14.05
CA SER A 488 9.56 -21.47 -15.18
C SER A 488 8.04 -21.34 -15.37
N MET A 489 7.61 -20.18 -15.88
CA MET A 489 6.20 -19.95 -16.23
C MET A 489 5.75 -20.86 -17.37
N GLU A 490 6.67 -21.18 -18.28
CA GLU A 490 6.44 -22.06 -19.43
C GLU A 490 6.21 -23.51 -19.00
N GLU A 491 7.01 -24.04 -18.07
CA GLU A 491 6.81 -25.38 -17.51
C GLU A 491 5.55 -25.44 -16.66
N THR A 492 5.33 -24.44 -15.80
CA THR A 492 4.08 -24.33 -15.02
C THR A 492 2.85 -24.36 -15.95
N THR A 493 2.90 -23.59 -17.04
CA THR A 493 1.86 -23.57 -18.07
C THR A 493 1.70 -24.94 -18.73
N ALA A 494 2.80 -25.59 -19.10
CA ALA A 494 2.77 -26.92 -19.71
C ALA A 494 2.17 -27.98 -18.77
N ASN A 495 2.52 -27.94 -17.47
CA ASN A 495 2.01 -28.83 -16.45
C ASN A 495 0.50 -28.66 -16.29
N ILE A 496 -0.01 -27.41 -16.24
CA ILE A 496 -1.45 -27.13 -16.20
C ILE A 496 -2.15 -27.68 -17.44
N LEU A 497 -1.64 -27.37 -18.65
CA LEU A 497 -2.29 -27.75 -19.91
C LEU A 497 -2.27 -29.25 -20.18
N LYS A 498 -1.26 -29.97 -19.68
CA LYS A 498 -1.19 -31.44 -19.74
C LYS A 498 -1.88 -32.12 -18.56
N CYS A 499 -2.29 -31.35 -17.55
CA CYS A 499 -2.67 -31.84 -16.22
C CYS A 499 -1.62 -32.84 -15.66
N ASP A 500 -0.35 -32.43 -15.74
CA ASP A 500 0.78 -33.21 -15.29
C ASP A 500 1.08 -32.89 -13.83
N TYR A 501 0.60 -33.75 -12.94
CA TYR A 501 0.88 -33.72 -11.51
C TYR A 501 0.88 -35.14 -10.96
N CYS A 502 1.51 -35.34 -9.81
CA CYS A 502 1.54 -36.63 -9.13
C CYS A 502 1.27 -36.46 -7.63
N PHE A 503 1.28 -37.57 -6.88
CA PHE A 503 1.18 -37.58 -5.43
C PHE A 503 2.49 -38.13 -4.85
N PRO A 504 3.53 -37.30 -4.66
CA PRO A 504 4.82 -37.80 -4.18
C PRO A 504 4.68 -38.45 -2.80
N GLU A 505 5.32 -39.60 -2.59
CA GLU A 505 5.23 -40.36 -1.33
C GLU A 505 5.67 -39.53 -0.12
N GLU A 506 6.65 -38.64 -0.29
CA GLU A 506 7.12 -37.71 0.75
C GLU A 506 5.96 -36.92 1.39
N TYR A 507 4.97 -36.51 0.60
CA TYR A 507 3.85 -35.70 1.07
C TYR A 507 2.58 -36.51 1.28
N PHE A 508 2.33 -37.51 0.44
CA PHE A 508 1.03 -38.18 0.31
C PHE A 508 1.01 -39.64 0.74
N ALA A 509 2.09 -40.21 1.30
CA ALA A 509 2.09 -41.60 1.77
C ALA A 509 0.94 -41.88 2.77
N GLU A 510 0.78 -41.03 3.76
CA GLU A 510 -0.21 -41.20 4.85
C GLU A 510 -1.58 -40.55 4.55
N ILE A 511 -1.69 -39.80 3.45
CA ILE A 511 -2.93 -39.13 3.05
C ILE A 511 -3.90 -40.14 2.44
N SER A 512 -5.17 -40.07 2.81
CA SER A 512 -6.18 -41.04 2.36
C SER A 512 -6.33 -41.10 0.84
N ASP A 513 -6.68 -42.28 0.33
CA ASP A 513 -6.99 -42.46 -1.09
C ASP A 513 -8.25 -41.70 -1.50
N GLN A 514 -9.19 -41.50 -0.58
CA GLN A 514 -10.39 -40.70 -0.76
C GLN A 514 -10.06 -39.21 -1.02
N ALA A 515 -9.08 -38.64 -0.31
CA ALA A 515 -8.60 -37.29 -0.57
C ALA A 515 -7.96 -37.17 -1.96
N LYS A 516 -7.08 -38.12 -2.30
CA LYS A 516 -6.42 -38.20 -3.61
C LYS A 516 -7.43 -38.36 -4.74
N ASP A 517 -8.48 -39.17 -4.53
CA ASP A 517 -9.56 -39.39 -5.49
C ASP A 517 -10.40 -38.11 -5.72
N LEU A 518 -10.72 -37.37 -4.66
CA LEU A 518 -11.41 -36.08 -4.81
C LEU A 518 -10.57 -35.08 -5.63
N ILE A 519 -9.26 -34.99 -5.36
CA ILE A 519 -8.33 -34.15 -6.14
C ILE A 519 -8.33 -34.57 -7.61
N ARG A 520 -8.24 -35.87 -7.93
CA ARG A 520 -8.29 -36.38 -9.31
C ARG A 520 -9.57 -36.01 -10.04
N LYS A 521 -10.70 -36.00 -9.35
CA LYS A 521 -12.01 -35.65 -9.93
C LYS A 521 -12.20 -34.13 -10.12
N LEU A 522 -11.44 -33.30 -9.41
CA LEU A 522 -11.41 -31.84 -9.57
C LEU A 522 -10.40 -31.38 -10.64
N LEU A 523 -9.20 -31.99 -10.66
CA LEU A 523 -8.11 -31.68 -11.59
C LEU A 523 -8.25 -32.48 -12.90
N VAL A 524 -9.31 -32.18 -13.66
CA VAL A 524 -9.58 -32.78 -14.97
C VAL A 524 -9.50 -31.71 -16.05
N ILE A 525 -8.79 -31.96 -17.16
CA ILE A 525 -8.62 -30.97 -18.23
C ILE A 525 -9.97 -30.50 -18.76
N ALA A 526 -10.84 -31.44 -19.14
CA ALA A 526 -12.15 -31.16 -19.73
C ALA A 526 -13.11 -30.58 -18.68
N PRO A 527 -13.55 -29.31 -18.80
CA PRO A 527 -14.40 -28.67 -17.79
C PRO A 527 -15.71 -29.42 -17.51
N ALA A 528 -16.32 -30.02 -18.54
CA ALA A 528 -17.58 -30.76 -18.43
C ALA A 528 -17.45 -32.10 -17.68
N GLN A 529 -16.23 -32.61 -17.49
CA GLN A 529 -15.96 -33.85 -16.77
C GLN A 529 -15.54 -33.62 -15.32
N ARG A 530 -15.26 -32.36 -14.93
CA ARG A 530 -14.91 -32.01 -13.55
C ARG A 530 -16.10 -32.24 -12.63
N LEU A 531 -15.81 -32.70 -11.42
CA LEU A 531 -16.80 -32.81 -10.36
C LEU A 531 -17.33 -31.42 -9.99
N ASP A 532 -18.65 -31.26 -10.00
CA ASP A 532 -19.30 -30.03 -9.54
C ASP A 532 -19.34 -29.95 -8.00
N MET A 533 -19.48 -28.75 -7.45
CA MET A 533 -19.42 -28.51 -6.00
C MET A 533 -20.47 -29.30 -5.21
N LEU A 534 -21.66 -29.53 -5.78
CA LEU A 534 -22.70 -30.32 -5.14
C LEU A 534 -22.24 -31.79 -4.98
N LYS A 535 -21.75 -32.40 -6.06
CA LYS A 535 -21.20 -33.76 -6.02
C LYS A 535 -19.94 -33.86 -5.17
N CYS A 536 -19.16 -32.78 -5.03
CA CYS A 536 -18.05 -32.75 -4.09
C CYS A 536 -18.52 -32.91 -2.65
N LEU A 537 -19.63 -32.27 -2.25
CA LEU A 537 -20.21 -32.43 -0.90
C LEU A 537 -20.71 -33.85 -0.62
N GLU A 538 -21.11 -34.57 -1.68
CA GLU A 538 -21.57 -35.96 -1.63
C GLU A 538 -20.42 -36.98 -1.74
N HIS A 539 -19.19 -36.52 -1.97
CA HIS A 539 -18.04 -37.40 -2.12
C HIS A 539 -17.70 -38.12 -0.81
N SER A 540 -17.25 -39.38 -0.89
CA SER A 540 -16.86 -40.19 0.29
C SER A 540 -15.90 -39.44 1.23
N TRP A 541 -14.95 -38.69 0.67
CA TRP A 541 -14.02 -37.88 1.46
C TRP A 541 -14.71 -36.84 2.35
N MET A 542 -15.87 -36.32 1.96
CA MET A 542 -16.63 -35.33 2.73
C MET A 542 -17.56 -35.96 3.77
N THR A 543 -18.12 -37.12 3.45
CA THR A 543 -19.22 -37.75 4.20
C THR A 543 -18.75 -38.76 5.24
N GLU A 544 -17.59 -39.41 5.02
CA GLU A 544 -17.06 -40.43 5.93
C GLU A 544 -16.19 -39.79 7.03
N HIS A 545 -16.06 -40.47 8.18
CA HIS A 545 -15.11 -40.07 9.22
C HIS A 545 -13.70 -40.52 8.82
N HIS A 546 -12.76 -39.58 8.81
CA HIS A 546 -11.40 -39.83 8.34
C HIS A 546 -10.41 -39.97 9.50
N SER A 547 -9.26 -40.59 9.17
CA SER A 547 -8.11 -40.76 10.06
C SER A 547 -7.64 -39.42 10.64
N ALA A 548 -7.17 -39.43 11.88
CA ALA A 548 -6.44 -38.32 12.50
C ALA A 548 -5.00 -38.21 11.96
N THR A 549 -4.80 -38.47 10.66
CA THR A 549 -3.50 -38.39 10.00
C THR A 549 -2.96 -36.98 10.20
N VAL A 550 -1.86 -36.86 10.93
CA VAL A 550 -1.22 -35.58 11.21
C VAL A 550 -0.45 -35.12 9.99
N ILE A 551 -0.75 -33.90 9.55
CA ILE A 551 -0.07 -33.19 8.48
C ILE A 551 0.84 -32.15 9.17
N PRO A 552 2.16 -32.25 9.04
CA PRO A 552 3.06 -31.31 9.68
C PRO A 552 2.82 -29.87 9.19
N SER A 553 2.49 -28.95 10.09
CA SER A 553 2.27 -27.53 9.76
C SER A 553 3.52 -26.86 9.18
N SER A 554 4.71 -27.42 9.43
CA SER A 554 5.99 -27.03 8.83
C SER A 554 6.00 -27.08 7.30
N ARG A 555 5.22 -27.97 6.67
CA ARG A 555 5.09 -28.05 5.20
C ARG A 555 4.45 -26.78 4.66
N LEU A 556 3.34 -26.36 5.26
CA LEU A 556 2.64 -25.12 4.89
C LEU A 556 3.44 -23.87 5.25
N LYS A 557 4.20 -23.88 6.35
CA LYS A 557 5.16 -22.78 6.66
C LYS A 557 6.19 -22.63 5.54
N THR A 558 6.75 -23.74 5.06
CA THR A 558 7.73 -23.76 3.97
C THR A 558 7.11 -23.25 2.67
N PHE A 559 5.89 -23.70 2.34
CA PHE A 559 5.10 -23.20 1.22
C PHE A 559 4.94 -21.67 1.26
N MET A 560 4.46 -21.14 2.39
CA MET A 560 4.27 -19.70 2.57
C MET A 560 5.59 -18.92 2.45
N HIS A 561 6.68 -19.44 3.02
CA HIS A 561 8.00 -18.82 2.89
C HIS A 561 8.51 -18.77 1.46
N ARG A 562 8.20 -19.76 0.61
CA ARG A 562 8.54 -19.73 -0.84
C ARG A 562 7.69 -18.71 -1.61
N ARG A 563 6.45 -18.48 -1.19
CA ARG A 563 5.52 -17.54 -1.81
C ARG A 563 5.74 -16.08 -1.37
N HIS A 564 6.18 -15.85 -0.14
CA HIS A 564 6.52 -14.52 0.38
C HIS A 564 7.56 -13.71 -0.43
N PRO A 565 8.64 -14.28 -1.00
CA PRO A 565 9.57 -13.53 -1.86
C PRO A 565 8.97 -13.12 -3.22
N MET A 566 7.90 -13.77 -3.69
CA MET A 566 7.22 -13.42 -4.94
C MET A 566 6.15 -12.31 -4.79
N ASN A 567 5.69 -12.04 -3.56
CA ASN A 567 4.67 -11.03 -3.26
C ASN A 567 5.24 -9.70 -2.73
N VAL A 568 6.55 -9.45 -2.80
CA VAL A 568 7.14 -8.17 -2.36
C VAL A 568 6.98 -7.09 -3.44
N SER A 569 5.77 -6.55 -3.55
CA SER A 569 5.62 -5.11 -3.79
C SER A 569 5.99 -4.41 -2.48
N THR A 570 7.20 -3.86 -2.44
CA THR A 570 7.79 -2.99 -1.41
C THR A 570 6.84 -2.42 -0.34
N THR A 571 6.88 -2.98 0.86
CA THR A 571 6.70 -2.24 2.12
C THR A 571 7.72 -2.75 3.15
N PRO A 572 8.39 -1.86 3.92
CA PRO A 572 9.39 -2.25 4.89
C PRO A 572 8.72 -2.85 6.13
N THR A 573 8.95 -4.14 6.39
CA THR A 573 8.61 -4.78 7.65
C THR A 573 9.56 -4.31 8.76
N THR A 574 8.98 -3.85 9.86
CA THR A 574 9.66 -3.73 11.16
C THR A 574 9.98 -5.12 11.70
N PRO A 575 11.19 -5.37 12.25
CA PRO A 575 11.55 -6.68 12.77
C PRO A 575 10.99 -6.87 14.19
N THR A 576 10.18 -7.91 14.38
CA THR A 576 9.87 -8.47 15.70
C THR A 576 11.04 -9.35 16.13
N TYR A 577 11.81 -8.86 17.11
CA TYR A 577 12.75 -9.68 17.89
C TYR A 577 11.95 -10.55 18.86
N TYR A 578 12.00 -11.87 18.70
CA TYR A 578 12.07 -12.84 19.79
C TYR A 578 12.86 -14.03 19.27
N ASP A 579 14.11 -14.10 19.68
CA ASP A 579 14.91 -15.32 19.64
C ASP A 579 14.86 -15.94 21.04
N ASP A 580 14.70 -17.25 21.05
CA ASP A 580 14.57 -18.11 22.21
C ASP A 580 15.94 -18.42 22.84
N SER A 581 15.87 -19.03 24.02
CA SER A 581 16.96 -19.69 24.78
C SER A 581 17.73 -18.75 25.74
N VAL A 582 18.03 -19.11 26.99
CA VAL A 582 18.40 -20.41 27.57
C VAL A 582 18.05 -20.45 29.06
N SER A 583 17.73 -21.66 29.51
CA SER A 583 17.56 -22.17 30.86
C SER A 583 18.76 -22.02 31.81
N HIS A 584 18.45 -22.12 33.11
CA HIS A 584 19.30 -22.49 34.26
C HIS A 584 19.75 -21.40 35.23
N LEU A 585 19.31 -21.64 36.47
CA LEU A 585 19.68 -21.09 37.79
C LEU A 585 19.09 -19.74 38.20
#